data_AF-A0A158D9H0-F1
#
_entry.id   AF-A0A158D9H0-F1
#
_cell.length_a   1.000
_cell.length_b   1.000
_cell.length_c   1.000
_cell.angle_alpha   90.00
_cell.angle_beta   90.00
_cell.angle_gamma   90.00
#
_symmetry.space_group_name_H-M   'P 1'
#
loop_
_entity.id
_entity.type
_entity.pdbx_description
1 polymer ?
#
loop_
_entity_poly.entity_id
_entity_poly.type
_entity_poly.pdbx_seq_one_letter_code
_entity_poly.pdbx_strand_id
1 'polypeptide(L)'
;MPFSFSRRPELAGLDRASGRDIRRIAWHFAQRHWTLHAPAFVWIVFVLLHTRYHFIEERRDYLLITLAIFVLGVINIRLHIARYLKSARAVFDLLGSTAVRLIDKR
;
A
#
# COMPACT_ATOMS: atom_id res chain seq x y z
N MET A 1 2.33 4.06 11.85
CA MET A 1 2.63 4.02 10.39
C MET A 1 2.95 5.43 9.91
N PRO A 2 4.19 5.73 9.50
CA PRO A 2 4.58 7.06 9.02
C PRO A 2 4.37 7.11 7.50
N PHE A 3 3.13 7.38 7.07
CA PHE A 3 2.85 7.72 5.68
C PHE A 3 2.28 9.15 5.68
N SER A 4 3.06 10.09 5.16
CA SER A 4 2.63 11.49 5.07
C SER A 4 1.63 11.64 3.91
N PHE A 5 0.36 11.71 4.27
CA PHE A 5 -0.73 12.10 3.38
C PHE A 5 -1.04 13.59 3.59
N SER A 6 -0.06 14.47 3.35
CA SER A 6 -0.33 15.92 3.37
C SER A 6 -1.32 16.27 2.26
N ARG A 7 -2.41 16.96 2.62
CA ARG A 7 -3.46 17.52 1.72
C ARG A 7 -4.41 16.50 1.07
N ARG A 8 -4.93 15.54 1.84
CA ARG A 8 -6.08 14.72 1.42
C ARG A 8 -7.38 15.27 2.05
N PRO A 9 -8.39 15.68 1.27
CA PRO A 9 -9.64 16.21 1.83
C PRO A 9 -10.32 15.19 2.74
N GLU A 10 -10.11 13.89 2.51
CA GLU A 10 -10.63 12.77 3.30
C GLU A 10 -10.10 12.74 4.74
N LEU A 11 -9.00 13.45 5.02
CA LEU A 11 -8.40 13.56 6.35
C LEU A 11 -8.50 14.97 6.94
N ALA A 12 -9.14 15.90 6.22
CA ALA A 12 -9.29 17.29 6.66
C ALA A 12 -10.28 17.39 7.84
N GLY A 13 -9.93 18.21 8.84
CA GLY A 13 -10.75 18.45 10.03
C GLY A 13 -10.65 17.38 11.13
N LEU A 14 -9.84 16.33 10.92
CA LEU A 14 -9.70 15.23 11.87
C LEU A 14 -8.46 15.39 12.75
N ASP A 15 -8.58 14.97 14.00
CA ASP A 15 -7.44 14.87 14.91
C ASP A 15 -6.48 13.76 14.45
N ARG A 16 -5.25 13.78 15.00
CA ARG A 16 -4.22 12.82 14.58
C ARG A 16 -4.59 11.37 14.89
N ALA A 17 -5.40 11.10 15.91
CA ALA A 17 -5.82 9.73 16.23
C ALA A 17 -6.82 9.21 15.19
N SER A 18 -7.89 9.96 14.92
CA SER A 18 -8.89 9.58 13.90
C SER A 18 -8.26 9.44 12.51
N GLY A 19 -7.29 10.30 12.18
CA GLY A 19 -6.55 10.18 10.93
C GLY A 19 -5.71 8.89 10.83
N ARG A 20 -5.19 8.36 11.94
CA ARG A 20 -4.50 7.05 11.95
C ARG A 20 -5.48 5.90 11.78
N ASP A 21 -6.65 6.00 12.38
CA ASP A 21 -7.70 4.99 12.37
C ASP A 21 -8.28 4.79 10.96
N ILE A 22 -8.60 5.89 10.27
CA ILE A 22 -9.05 5.84 8.86
C ILE A 22 -7.98 5.22 7.96
N ARG A 23 -6.70 5.54 8.18
CA ARG A 23 -5.60 4.93 7.42
C ARG A 23 -5.47 3.43 7.67
N ARG A 24 -5.72 2.94 8.88
CA ARG A 24 -5.76 1.50 9.17
C ARG A 24 -6.91 0.84 8.42
N ILE A 25 -8.11 1.40 8.48
CA ILE A 25 -9.28 0.88 7.75
C ILE A 25 -8.99 0.81 6.24
N ALA A 26 -8.44 1.90 5.68
CA ALA A 26 -8.05 1.95 4.27
C ALA A 26 -6.98 0.92 3.90
N TRP A 27 -6.02 0.67 4.78
CA TRP A 27 -5.01 -0.38 4.61
C TRP A 27 -5.63 -1.78 4.59
N HIS A 28 -6.56 -2.08 5.50
CA HIS A 28 -7.25 -3.37 5.51
C HIS A 28 -8.06 -3.59 4.23
N PHE A 29 -8.71 -2.56 3.69
CA PHE A 29 -9.35 -2.67 2.38
C PHE A 29 -8.33 -2.89 1.25
N ALA A 30 -7.21 -2.16 1.26
CA ALA A 30 -6.15 -2.32 0.28
C ALA A 30 -5.55 -3.74 0.27
N GLN A 31 -5.35 -4.34 1.44
CA GLN A 31 -4.82 -5.71 1.58
C GLN A 31 -5.74 -6.79 1.01
N ARG A 32 -7.04 -6.53 0.90
CA ARG A 32 -8.00 -7.51 0.37
C ARG A 32 -7.91 -7.68 -1.15
N HIS A 33 -7.16 -6.82 -1.84
CA HIS A 33 -6.99 -6.88 -3.28
C HIS A 33 -5.63 -7.45 -3.69
N TRP A 34 -5.66 -8.51 -4.49
CA TRP A 34 -4.47 -9.20 -4.99
C TRP A 34 -3.50 -8.27 -5.77
N THR A 35 -4.03 -7.25 -6.44
CA THR A 35 -3.25 -6.28 -7.22
C THR A 35 -2.24 -5.49 -6.38
N LEU A 36 -2.42 -5.42 -5.06
CA LEU A 36 -1.41 -4.88 -4.15
C LEU A 36 -0.08 -5.65 -4.26
N HIS A 37 -0.15 -6.95 -4.50
CA HIS A 37 0.98 -7.87 -4.56
C HIS A 37 1.59 -8.00 -5.97
N ALA A 38 0.98 -7.41 -7.00
CA ALA A 38 1.46 -7.52 -8.37
C ALA A 38 2.96 -7.13 -8.55
N PRO A 39 3.48 -6.06 -7.91
CA PRO A 39 4.90 -5.72 -7.99
C PRO A 39 5.82 -6.79 -7.37
N ALA A 40 5.38 -7.44 -6.28
CA ALA A 40 6.12 -8.54 -5.67
C ALA A 40 6.15 -9.77 -6.58
N PHE A 41 5.03 -10.07 -7.24
CA PHE A 41 4.97 -11.15 -8.23
C PHE A 41 5.91 -10.87 -9.42
N VAL A 42 5.90 -9.65 -9.97
CA VAL A 42 6.82 -9.23 -11.04
C VAL A 42 8.28 -9.39 -10.60
N TRP A 43 8.61 -8.99 -9.36
CA TRP A 43 9.95 -9.17 -8.82
C TRP A 43 10.36 -10.64 -8.74
N ILE A 44 9.49 -11.52 -8.25
CA ILE A 44 9.77 -12.97 -8.16
C ILE A 44 10.03 -13.54 -9.57
N VAL A 45 9.18 -13.23 -10.54
CA VAL A 45 9.36 -13.68 -11.93
C VAL A 45 10.69 -13.17 -12.51
N PHE A 46 11.04 -11.91 -12.25
CA PHE A 46 12.32 -11.33 -12.67
C PHE A 46 13.51 -12.09 -12.06
N VAL A 47 13.48 -12.38 -10.75
CA VAL A 47 14.54 -13.15 -10.07
C VAL A 47 14.65 -14.57 -10.63
N LEU A 48 13.52 -15.25 -10.88
CA LEU A 48 13.51 -16.59 -11.47
C LEU A 48 14.11 -16.61 -12.89
N LEU A 49 13.75 -15.64 -13.73
CA LEU A 49 14.32 -15.50 -15.07
C LEU A 49 15.82 -15.21 -15.02
N HIS A 50 16.23 -14.28 -14.16
CA HIS A 50 17.64 -13.92 -14.02
C HIS A 50 18.48 -15.10 -13.50
N THR A 51 17.99 -15.85 -12.51
CA THR A 51 18.71 -17.02 -11.96
C THR A 51 18.80 -18.18 -12.96
N ARG A 52 17.78 -18.38 -13.81
CA ARG A 52 17.77 -19.49 -14.78
C ARG A 52 18.56 -19.20 -16.05
N TYR A 53 18.55 -17.95 -16.51
CA TYR A 53 19.04 -17.55 -17.83
C TYR A 53 20.15 -16.49 -17.81
N HIS A 54 20.53 -15.97 -16.65
CA HIS A 54 21.53 -14.90 -16.51
C HIS A 54 21.24 -13.68 -17.40
N PHE A 55 19.96 -13.30 -17.50
CA PHE A 55 19.47 -12.26 -18.42
C PHE A 55 20.12 -10.87 -18.26
N ILE A 56 20.76 -10.60 -17.12
CA ILE A 56 21.45 -9.35 -16.84
C ILE A 56 22.89 -9.69 -16.43
N GLU A 57 23.87 -9.30 -17.22
CA GLU A 57 25.27 -9.58 -16.89
C GLU A 57 25.86 -8.52 -15.94
N GLU A 58 25.44 -7.26 -16.09
CA GLU A 58 25.93 -6.16 -15.27
C GLU A 58 25.16 -6.03 -13.95
N ARG A 59 25.88 -6.13 -12.82
CA ARG A 59 25.31 -5.99 -11.47
C ARG A 59 24.56 -4.66 -11.29
N ARG A 60 25.02 -3.59 -11.94
CA ARG A 60 24.39 -2.26 -11.89
C ARG A 60 22.97 -2.31 -12.44
N ASP A 61 22.77 -2.95 -13.58
CA ASP A 61 21.46 -2.98 -14.25
C ASP A 61 20.47 -3.84 -13.47
N TYR A 62 20.94 -4.93 -12.86
CA TYR A 62 20.12 -5.74 -11.95
C TYR A 62 19.60 -4.92 -10.77
N LEU A 63 20.48 -4.10 -10.16
CA LEU A 63 20.12 -3.22 -9.05
C LEU A 63 19.14 -2.13 -9.51
N LEU A 64 19.34 -1.54 -10.68
CA LEU A 64 18.45 -0.51 -11.22
C LEU A 64 17.05 -1.06 -11.51
N ILE A 65 16.95 -2.25 -12.11
CA ILE A 65 15.66 -2.91 -12.38
C ILE A 65 14.96 -3.27 -11.06
N THR A 66 15.69 -3.84 -10.11
CA THR A 66 15.15 -4.16 -8.78
C THR A 66 14.64 -2.91 -8.07
N LEU A 67 15.40 -1.81 -8.12
CA LEU A 67 15.00 -0.53 -7.55
C LEU A 67 13.74 0.03 -8.24
N ALA A 68 13.67 -0.05 -9.57
CA ALA A 68 12.49 0.39 -10.32
C ALA A 68 11.24 -0.40 -9.91
N ILE A 69 11.34 -1.74 -9.81
CA ILE A 69 10.24 -2.58 -9.34
C ILE A 69 9.84 -2.23 -7.89
N PHE A 70 10.81 -1.97 -7.02
CA PHE A 70 10.55 -1.53 -5.64
C PHE A 70 9.80 -0.20 -5.59
N VAL A 71 10.25 0.81 -6.35
CA VAL A 71 9.57 2.12 -6.43
C VAL A 71 8.14 1.97 -6.95
N LEU A 72 7.94 1.15 -7.99
CA LEU A 72 6.60 0.82 -8.49
C LEU A 72 5.75 0.13 -7.41
N GLY A 73 6.34 -0.75 -6.62
CA GLY A 73 5.72 -1.36 -5.44
C GLY A 73 5.19 -0.34 -4.45
N VAL A 74 6.06 0.60 -4.05
CA VAL A 74 5.69 1.69 -3.13
C VAL A 74 4.57 2.56 -3.72
N ILE A 75 4.66 2.92 -5.01
CA ILE A 75 3.63 3.72 -5.68
C ILE A 75 2.30 2.96 -5.72
N ASN A 76 2.32 1.68 -6.09
CA ASN A 76 1.12 0.83 -6.14
C ASN A 76 0.42 0.75 -4.79
N ILE A 77 1.18 0.53 -3.71
CA ILE A 77 0.66 0.52 -2.34
C ILE A 77 0.04 1.87 -1.99
N ARG A 78 0.72 2.99 -2.29
CA ARG A 78 0.19 4.34 -2.01
C ARG A 78 -1.10 4.63 -2.76
N LEU A 79 -1.18 4.25 -4.04
CA LEU A 79 -2.37 4.44 -4.86
C LEU A 79 -3.54 3.59 -4.35
N HIS A 80 -3.29 2.34 -3.98
CA HIS A 80 -4.32 1.49 -3.40
C HIS A 80 -4.87 2.07 -2.09
N ILE A 81 -4.00 2.41 -1.13
CA ILE A 81 -4.45 3.03 0.13
C ILE A 81 -5.23 4.32 -0.16
N ALA A 82 -4.71 5.19 -1.03
CA ALA A 82 -5.36 6.45 -1.37
C ALA A 82 -6.75 6.25 -1.98
N ARG A 83 -6.94 5.24 -2.83
CA ARG A 83 -8.23 4.90 -3.44
C ARG A 83 -9.27 4.53 -2.38
N TYR A 84 -8.87 3.85 -1.31
CA TYR A 84 -9.78 3.42 -0.24
C TYR A 84 -9.95 4.43 0.90
N LEU A 85 -9.22 5.56 0.91
CA LEU A 85 -9.37 6.59 1.96
C LEU A 85 -10.79 7.16 2.03
N LYS A 86 -11.45 7.37 0.88
CA LYS A 86 -12.83 7.90 0.85
C LYS A 86 -13.81 6.92 1.49
N SER A 87 -13.76 5.64 1.11
CA SER A 87 -14.63 4.61 1.68
C SER A 87 -14.31 4.36 3.16
N ALA A 88 -13.03 4.40 3.54
CA ALA A 88 -12.61 4.27 4.93
C ALA A 88 -13.12 5.43 5.80
N ARG A 89 -13.13 6.66 5.28
CA ARG A 89 -13.75 7.80 5.96
C ARG A 89 -15.24 7.59 6.16
N ALA A 90 -15.98 7.18 5.13
CA ALA A 90 -17.42 6.93 5.26
C ALA A 90 -17.74 5.86 6.32
N VAL A 91 -16.94 4.78 6.39
CA VAL A 91 -17.08 3.75 7.42
C VAL A 91 -16.76 4.31 8.81
N PHE A 92 -15.72 5.14 8.92
CA PHE A 92 -15.37 5.81 10.17
C PHE A 92 -16.44 6.80 10.63
N ASP A 93 -17.05 7.57 9.73
CA ASP A 93 -18.12 8.50 10.05
C ASP A 93 -19.38 7.77 10.54
N LEU A 94 -19.64 6.54 10.06
CA LEU A 94 -20.78 5.71 10.47
C LEU A 94 -20.57 4.99 11.82
N LEU A 95 -19.37 4.47 12.07
CA LEU A 95 -19.08 3.54 13.18
C LEU A 95 -18.10 4.11 14.22
N GLY A 96 -17.48 5.25 13.94
CA GLY A 96 -16.40 5.83 14.73
C GLY A 96 -15.22 4.88 14.93
N SER A 97 -14.56 4.99 16.09
CA SER A 97 -13.43 4.13 16.49
C SER A 97 -13.81 2.65 16.68
N THR A 98 -15.10 2.32 16.72
CA THR A 98 -15.57 0.93 16.81
C THR A 98 -15.28 0.16 15.52
N ALA A 99 -15.25 0.82 14.36
CA ALA A 99 -14.83 0.21 13.10
C ALA A 99 -13.41 -0.39 13.17
N VAL A 100 -12.48 0.33 13.80
CA VAL A 100 -11.10 -0.16 13.95
C VAL A 100 -11.05 -1.38 14.86
N ARG A 101 -11.79 -1.37 15.97
CA ARG A 101 -11.88 -2.51 16.90
C ARG A 101 -12.48 -3.77 16.27
N LEU A 102 -13.40 -3.62 15.32
CA LEU A 102 -13.98 -4.74 14.58
C LEU A 102 -12.99 -5.39 13.61
N ILE A 103 -12.04 -4.61 13.09
CA ILE A 103 -11.03 -5.10 12.15
C ILE A 103 -9.84 -5.72 12.89
N ASP A 104 -9.45 -5.17 14.04
CA ASP A 104 -8.30 -5.60 14.84
C ASP A 104 -8.57 -6.87 15.66
N LYS A 105 -9.84 -7.23 15.88
CA LYS A 105 -10.26 -8.44 16.63
C LYS A 105 -10.28 -9.73 15.81
N ARG A 106 -9.82 -9.70 14.56
CA ARG A 106 -9.79 -10.86 13.66
C ARG A 106 -8.38 -11.39 13.49
#